data_AF-A0A367HXX4-F1
#
_entry.id   AF-A0A367HXX4-F1
#
_cell.length_a   1.000
_cell.length_b   1.000
_cell.length_c   1.000
_cell.angle_alpha   90.00
_cell.angle_beta   90.00
_cell.angle_gamma   90.00
#
_symmetry.space_group_name_H-M   'P 1'
#
loop_
_entity.id
_entity.type
_entity.pdbx_description
1 polymer ?
#
loop_
_entity_poly.entity_id
_entity_poly.type
_entity_poly.pdbx_seq_one_letter_code
_entity_poly.pdbx_strand_id
1 'polypeptide(L)' 'MHCPADNCHRTFSSETAANKHRTGAFGVDRQCADPADVGLVPKAAKFGTAWCCPGPEADNDTATWRTDDSPAEEPA' A
#
# COMPACT_ATOMS: atom_id res chain seq x y z
N MET A 1 -1.87 -7.08 1.90
CA MET A 1 -2.25 -7.54 3.26
C MET A 1 -3.40 -6.69 3.79
N HIS A 2 -4.47 -7.30 4.28
CA HIS A 2 -5.67 -6.63 4.82
C HIS A 2 -5.71 -6.74 6.33
N CYS A 3 -6.05 -5.66 7.05
CA CYS A 3 -6.24 -5.73 8.50
C CYS A 3 -7.67 -6.18 8.85
N PRO A 4 -7.87 -7.35 9.51
CA PRO A 4 -9.20 -7.91 9.78
C PRO A 4 -9.89 -7.30 11.02
N ALA A 5 -9.32 -6.27 11.66
CA ALA A 5 -9.95 -5.64 12.80
C ALA A 5 -11.24 -4.93 12.38
N ASP A 6 -12.30 -5.11 13.19
CA ASP A 6 -13.70 -4.74 12.93
C ASP A 6 -13.91 -3.27 12.53
N ASN A 7 -12.95 -2.40 12.84
CA ASN A 7 -12.99 -0.96 12.54
C ASN A 7 -11.76 -0.43 11.77
N CYS A 8 -10.93 -1.33 11.22
CA CYS A 8 -9.74 -0.89 10.46
C CYS A 8 -9.92 -1.09 8.96
N HIS A 9 -10.07 -2.34 8.51
CA HIS A 9 -10.20 -2.71 7.10
C HIS A 9 -9.20 -2.05 6.13
N ARG A 10 -8.05 -1.57 6.62
CA ARG A 10 -7.03 -0.91 5.78
C ARG A 10 -6.21 -1.94 5.01
N THR A 11 -5.83 -1.55 3.79
CA THR A 11 -4.97 -2.35 2.91
C THR A 11 -3.52 -1.89 3.03
N PHE A 12 -2.61 -2.86 3.11
CA PHE A 12 -1.17 -2.66 3.26
C PHE A 12 -0.43 -3.41 2.15
N SER A 13 0.64 -2.81 1.63
CA SER A 13 1.41 -3.42 0.53
C SER A 13 2.26 -4.61 0.96
N SER A 14 2.57 -4.73 2.24
CA SER A 14 3.41 -5.83 2.76
C SER A 14 3.02 -6.19 4.20
N GLU A 15 3.44 -7.38 4.64
CA GLU A 15 3.24 -7.80 6.03
C GLU A 15 4.00 -6.89 7.01
N THR A 16 5.19 -6.42 6.64
CA THR A 16 5.97 -5.45 7.43
C THR A 16 5.19 -4.16 7.71
N ALA A 17 4.50 -3.61 6.70
CA ALA A 17 3.66 -2.43 6.88
C ALA A 17 2.45 -2.73 7.77
N ALA A 18 1.80 -3.89 7.57
CA ALA A 18 0.71 -4.34 8.43
C ALA A 18 1.17 -4.61 9.88
N ASN A 19 2.42 -5.02 10.11
CA ASN A 19 2.99 -5.21 11.44
C ASN A 19 3.25 -3.88 12.13
N LYS A 20 3.80 -2.87 11.43
CA LYS A 20 3.97 -1.52 11.99
C LYS A 20 2.63 -0.92 12.44
N HIS A 21 1.58 -1.13 11.66
CA HIS A 21 0.23 -0.70 12.00
C HIS A 21 -0.37 -1.41 13.23
N ARG A 22 0.00 -2.68 13.44
CA ARG A 22 -0.53 -3.49 14.54
C ARG A 22 0.39 -3.34 15.76
N THR A 23 0.04 -2.44 16.65
CA THR A 23 0.75 -2.21 17.91
C THR A 23 0.25 -3.13 19.01
N GLY A 24 1.04 -3.27 20.07
CA GLY A 24 0.71 -4.11 21.21
C GLY A 24 0.88 -5.62 20.98
N ALA A 25 0.63 -6.41 22.02
CA ALA A 25 0.78 -7.86 21.97
C ALA A 25 -0.51 -8.59 21.55
N PHE A 26 -0.37 -9.61 20.70
CA PHE A 26 -1.51 -10.44 20.29
C PHE A 26 -2.14 -11.13 21.51
N GLY A 27 -3.47 -11.02 21.66
CA GLY A 27 -4.22 -11.62 22.76
C GLY A 27 -4.14 -10.88 24.09
N VAL A 28 -3.43 -9.75 24.16
CA VAL A 28 -3.32 -8.92 25.39
C VAL A 28 -3.89 -7.53 25.13
N ASP A 29 -3.24 -6.77 24.24
CA ASP A 29 -3.50 -5.34 24.03
C ASP A 29 -3.32 -4.95 22.55
N ARG A 30 -3.56 -5.87 21.62
CA ARG A 30 -3.37 -5.61 20.19
C ARG A 30 -4.30 -4.50 19.71
N GLN A 31 -3.71 -3.41 19.25
CA GLN A 31 -4.42 -2.24 18.73
C GLN A 31 -3.98 -1.92 17.30
N CYS A 32 -4.86 -1.24 16.58
CA CYS A 32 -4.57 -0.67 15.28
C CYS A 32 -4.13 0.79 15.51
N ALA A 33 -2.87 1.10 15.21
CA ALA A 33 -2.39 2.48 15.18
C ALA A 33 -2.74 3.14 13.84
N ASP A 34 -2.86 4.46 13.79
CA ASP A 34 -3.01 5.09 12.48
C ASP A 34 -1.72 4.86 11.65
N PRO A 35 -1.80 4.36 10.42
CA PRO A 35 -0.65 4.08 9.59
C PRO A 35 0.24 5.29 9.34
N ALA A 36 -0.30 6.52 9.29
CA ALA A 36 0.52 7.73 9.17
C ALA A 36 1.36 7.98 10.44
N ASP A 37 0.80 7.67 11.61
CA ASP A 37 1.48 7.82 12.92
C ASP A 37 2.67 6.85 13.07
N VAL A 38 2.56 5.66 12.47
CA VAL A 38 3.66 4.66 12.42
C VAL A 38 4.57 4.81 11.20
N GLY A 39 4.51 5.97 10.54
CA GLY A 39 5.40 6.36 9.45
C GLY A 39 5.15 5.64 8.13
N LEU A 40 3.95 5.10 7.90
CA LEU A 40 3.56 4.54 6.61
C LEU A 40 3.03 5.63 5.69
N VAL A 41 3.27 5.47 4.39
CA VAL A 41 2.82 6.38 3.35
C VAL A 41 1.65 5.77 2.57
N PRO A 42 0.58 6.53 2.30
CA PRO A 42 -0.48 6.07 1.41
C PRO A 42 0.02 6.06 -0.04
N LYS A 43 -0.26 4.97 -0.76
CA LYS A 43 -0.04 4.84 -2.20
C LYS A 43 -1.33 4.42 -2.90
N ALA A 44 -1.52 4.88 -4.13
CA ALA A 44 -2.60 4.41 -4.97
C ALA A 44 -2.36 2.94 -5.36
N ALA A 45 -3.41 2.12 -5.28
CA ALA A 45 -3.42 0.72 -5.68
C ALA A 45 -4.69 0.44 -6.51
N LYS A 46 -4.69 -0.69 -7.23
CA LYS A 46 -5.78 -1.09 -8.14
C LYS A 46 -7.18 -1.02 -7.54
N PHE A 47 -7.31 -1.25 -6.23
CA PHE A 47 -8.60 -1.35 -5.53
C PHE A 47 -8.76 -0.28 -4.42
N GLY A 48 -7.95 0.77 -4.41
CA GLY A 48 -8.04 1.84 -3.41
C GLY A 48 -6.68 2.34 -2.93
N THR A 49 -6.59 2.72 -1.66
CA THR A 49 -5.33 3.17 -1.05
C THR A 49 -4.65 2.04 -0.30
N ALA A 50 -3.37 1.81 -0.59
CA ALA A 50 -2.51 0.87 0.12
C ALA A 50 -1.43 1.60 0.93
N TRP A 51 -1.26 1.21 2.19
CA TRP A 51 -0.25 1.79 3.08
C TRP A 51 1.08 1.04 2.97
N CYS A 52 2.17 1.79 2.76
CA CYS A 52 3.50 1.28 2.44
C CYS A 52 4.57 1.79 3.42
N CYS A 53 5.65 1.04 3.60
CA CYS A 53 6.85 1.55 4.27
C CYS A 53 7.48 2.70 3.45
N PRO A 54 8.09 3.69 4.12
CA PRO A 54 8.81 4.77 3.45
C PRO A 54 10.12 4.20 2.88
N GLY A 55 10.31 4.30 1.56
CA GLY A 55 11.46 3.74 0.85
C GLY A 55 11.08 3.20 -0.53
N PRO A 56 12.06 2.82 -1.37
CA PRO A 56 11.83 2.32 -2.73
C PRO A 56 11.15 0.93 -2.79
N GLU A 57 10.66 0.38 -1.68
CA GLU A 57 10.13 -0.99 -1.60
C GLU A 57 8.72 -1.19 -2.18
N ALA A 58 8.25 -0.33 -3.08
CA ALA A 58 6.98 -0.53 -3.79
C ALA A 58 6.90 0.32 -5.07
N ASP A 59 7.80 0.06 -6.02
CA ASP A 59 7.56 0.34 -7.46
C ASP A 59 7.21 -0.93 -8.24
N ASN A 60 7.18 -2.10 -7.59
CA ASN A 60 6.72 -3.33 -8.24
C ASN A 60 5.20 -3.44 -8.13
N ASP A 61 4.51 -2.96 -9.16
CA ASP A 61 3.11 -3.27 -9.56
C ASP A 61 2.14 -2.07 -9.59
N THR A 62 2.49 -0.94 -10.22
CA THR A 62 1.48 -0.07 -10.88
C THR A 62 2.01 0.82 -12.02
N ALA A 63 3.20 0.57 -12.57
CA ALA A 63 3.80 1.41 -13.62
C ALA A 63 4.05 0.68 -14.94
N THR A 64 3.12 -0.17 -15.40
CA THR A 64 3.09 -0.64 -16.80
C THR A 64 1.66 -0.96 -17.25
N TRP A 65 0.70 -0.07 -17.00
CA TRP A 65 -0.26 0.15 -18.07
C TRP A 65 0.47 1.04 -19.07
N ARG A 66 1.05 0.40 -20.11
CA ARG A 66 1.52 1.12 -21.30
C ARG A 66 0.33 1.97 -21.78
N THR A 67 0.32 3.25 -21.44
CA THR A 67 -0.25 4.24 -22.33
C THR A 67 0.57 4.15 -23.59
N ASP A 68 0.00 3.49 -24.58
CA ASP A 68 0.06 3.89 -25.98
C ASP A 68 1.41 4.49 -26.41
N ASP A 69 2.40 3.62 -26.62
CA ASP A 69 3.49 3.93 -27.55
C ASP A 69 3.01 3.47 -28.93
N SER A 70 2.26 4.34 -29.60
CA SER A 70 2.16 4.34 -31.06
C SER A 70 2.52 5.74 -31.55
N PRO A 71 3.82 6.07 -31.75
CA PRO A 71 4.13 7.08 -32.75
C PRO A 71 3.76 6.47 -34.11
N ALA A 72 2.55 6.79 -34.59
CA ALA A 72 2.26 6.69 -36.01
C ALA A 72 3.19 7.67 -36.73
N GLU A 73 4.38 7.22 -37.11
CA GLU A 73 5.18 7.87 -38.14
C GLU A 73 4.42 7.73 -39.46
N GLU A 74 3.58 8.71 -39.77
CA GLU A 74 3.28 9.08 -41.15
C GLU A 74 4.33 10.11 -41.59
N PRO A 75 5.09 9.79 -42.64
CA PRO A 75 5.33 10.84 -43.62
C PRO A 75 5.09 10.41 -45.08
N ALA A 76 4.20 11.19 -45.70
CA ALA A 76 4.12 11.68 -47.09
C ALA A 76 4.20 10.70 -48.27
#